data_AF-A0A9P9D3X4-F1
#
_entry.id   AF-A0A9P9D3X4-F1
#
_cell.length_a   1.000
_cell.length_b   1.000
_cell.length_c   1.000
_cell.angle_alpha   90.00
_cell.angle_beta   90.00
_cell.angle_gamma   90.00
#
_symmetry.space_group_name_H-M   'P 1'
#
loop_
_entity.id
_entity.type
_entity.pdbx_description
1 polymer ?
#
loop_
_entity_poly.entity_id
_entity_poly.type
_entity_poly.pdbx_seq_one_letter_code
_entity_poly.pdbx_strand_id
1 'polypeptide(L)'
;PPKPLPPDIHSPPYVLFAVNGDTISHKLPPRISLSMVLHFAPSLVKWVLPPPESPSPFDTRLARHAPFVRINILEAIPPLGIKCILHKMVQASGQIHPSNVMTTPNIPLSVAILVTWRAFELPQQGIQALFTHLWTLMIIATITLEDVIAIWEYLPRDSSITEEMARNVVRFLDSYDLSPTIRCIQGWIVEREDRKAFFGLYERELKMSHPVSDLSIAGPLDTNRLKAEILERKQTVRVTTSERKNREKKDRLALSRRIRRLKSDDSLRSVVTAIHDPSEDTTDTPSEE
;
A
#
# COMPACT_ATOMS: atom_id res chain seq x y z
N PRO A 1 -12.54 -18.06 -11.62
CA PRO A 1 -13.91 -18.24 -12.16
C PRO A 1 -14.14 -19.73 -12.42
N PRO A 2 -15.31 -20.29 -12.12
CA PRO A 2 -15.58 -21.71 -12.33
C PRO A 2 -15.82 -22.07 -13.81
N LYS A 3 -16.08 -21.07 -14.67
CA LYS A 3 -16.34 -21.27 -16.10
C LYS A 3 -15.04 -21.15 -16.92
N PRO A 4 -14.89 -21.94 -18.00
CA PRO A 4 -13.78 -21.76 -18.93
C PRO A 4 -13.83 -20.36 -19.56
N LEU A 5 -12.67 -19.83 -19.92
CA LEU A 5 -12.58 -18.56 -20.62
C LEU A 5 -13.29 -18.69 -21.98
N PRO A 6 -14.19 -17.76 -22.34
CA PRO A 6 -14.78 -17.73 -23.67
C PRO A 6 -13.70 -17.53 -24.76
N PRO A 7 -13.90 -18.08 -25.97
CA PRO A 7 -12.92 -17.99 -27.05
C PRO A 7 -12.69 -16.54 -27.53
N ASP A 8 -13.65 -15.65 -27.29
CA ASP A 8 -13.62 -14.24 -27.69
C ASP A 8 -13.24 -13.30 -26.53
N ILE A 9 -12.65 -13.81 -25.45
CA ILE A 9 -12.32 -13.05 -24.23
C ILE A 9 -11.52 -11.76 -24.51
N HIS A 10 -10.72 -11.72 -25.58
CA HIS A 10 -9.88 -10.58 -25.96
C HIS A 10 -10.44 -9.77 -27.15
N SER A 11 -11.51 -10.25 -27.75
CA SER A 11 -12.12 -9.64 -28.92
C SER A 11 -12.92 -8.40 -28.53
N PRO A 12 -13.06 -7.42 -29.45
CA PRO A 12 -13.93 -6.28 -29.22
C PRO A 12 -15.41 -6.73 -29.06
N PRO A 13 -16.27 -5.92 -28.42
CA PRO A 13 -16.07 -4.50 -28.11
C PRO A 13 -15.18 -4.25 -26.88
N TYR A 14 -14.43 -3.15 -26.92
CA TYR A 14 -13.60 -2.69 -25.81
C TYR A 14 -14.36 -1.74 -24.88
N VAL A 15 -13.96 -1.65 -23.63
CA VAL A 15 -14.67 -0.88 -22.60
C VAL A 15 -13.99 0.45 -22.32
N LEU A 16 -14.80 1.51 -22.23
CA LEU A 16 -14.43 2.80 -21.65
C LEU A 16 -15.08 2.93 -20.27
N PHE A 17 -14.26 3.07 -19.23
CA PHE A 17 -14.74 3.19 -17.86
C PHE A 17 -14.86 4.64 -17.43
N ALA A 18 -15.96 4.94 -16.75
CA ALA A 18 -16.17 6.16 -15.99
C ALA A 18 -16.64 5.83 -14.57
N VAL A 19 -16.35 6.73 -13.63
CA VAL A 19 -16.86 6.68 -12.25
C VAL A 19 -17.59 7.99 -12.02
N ASN A 20 -18.89 7.93 -11.70
CA ASN A 20 -19.76 9.10 -11.56
C ASN A 20 -19.71 10.07 -12.76
N GLY A 21 -19.58 9.54 -13.98
CA GLY A 21 -19.48 10.32 -15.21
C GLY A 21 -18.05 10.76 -15.58
N ASP A 22 -17.10 10.70 -14.65
CA ASP A 22 -15.71 11.06 -14.90
C ASP A 22 -14.94 9.89 -15.54
N THR A 23 -14.42 10.10 -16.74
CA THR A 23 -13.70 9.05 -17.48
C THR A 23 -12.35 8.72 -16.85
N ILE A 24 -12.15 7.44 -16.51
CA ILE A 24 -10.90 6.93 -15.92
C ILE A 24 -10.07 6.08 -16.89
N SER A 25 -10.54 5.88 -18.13
CA SER A 25 -9.90 5.03 -19.15
C SER A 25 -8.42 5.31 -19.39
N HIS A 26 -7.97 6.57 -19.24
CA HIS A 26 -6.56 6.95 -19.40
C HIS A 26 -5.64 6.37 -18.30
N LYS A 27 -6.19 5.92 -17.17
CA LYS A 27 -5.44 5.29 -16.06
C LYS A 27 -5.43 3.75 -16.14
N LEU A 28 -6.19 3.18 -17.07
CA LEU A 28 -6.45 1.75 -17.19
C LEU A 28 -5.64 1.14 -18.34
N PRO A 29 -5.46 -0.19 -18.35
CA PRO A 29 -4.92 -0.89 -19.52
C PRO A 29 -5.69 -0.54 -20.80
N PRO A 30 -5.02 -0.39 -21.94
CA PRO A 30 -5.70 -0.24 -23.22
C PRO A 30 -6.41 -1.55 -23.59
N ARG A 31 -7.48 -1.45 -24.40
CA ARG A 31 -8.16 -2.60 -25.03
C ARG A 31 -8.72 -3.65 -24.06
N ILE A 32 -9.33 -3.20 -22.97
CA ILE A 32 -10.07 -4.07 -22.05
C ILE A 32 -11.35 -4.54 -22.76
N SER A 33 -11.47 -5.83 -23.08
CA SER A 33 -12.67 -6.38 -23.72
C SER A 33 -13.87 -6.43 -22.77
N LEU A 34 -15.07 -6.16 -23.29
CA LEU A 34 -16.32 -6.33 -22.56
C LEU A 34 -16.56 -7.80 -22.17
N SER A 35 -16.25 -8.74 -23.07
CA SER A 35 -16.40 -10.19 -22.81
C SER A 35 -15.56 -10.59 -21.59
N MET A 36 -14.33 -10.10 -21.50
CA MET A 36 -13.47 -10.29 -20.32
C MET A 36 -14.08 -9.72 -19.05
N VAL A 37 -14.48 -8.44 -19.08
CA VAL A 37 -15.01 -7.76 -17.91
C VAL A 37 -16.25 -8.48 -17.38
N LEU A 38 -17.20 -8.84 -18.25
CA LEU A 38 -18.44 -9.51 -17.85
C LEU A 38 -18.23 -10.98 -17.48
N HIS A 39 -17.17 -11.63 -17.99
CA HIS A 39 -16.82 -12.98 -17.55
C HIS A 39 -16.37 -13.01 -16.08
N PHE A 40 -15.55 -12.03 -15.66
CA PHE A 40 -15.03 -11.98 -14.28
C PHE A 40 -15.95 -11.25 -13.31
N ALA A 41 -16.65 -10.20 -13.75
CA ALA A 41 -17.56 -9.39 -12.95
C ALA A 41 -18.90 -9.19 -13.68
N PRO A 42 -19.78 -10.20 -13.70
CA PRO A 42 -21.05 -10.15 -14.42
C PRO A 42 -21.98 -9.02 -13.96
N SER A 43 -21.90 -8.64 -12.67
CA SER A 43 -22.67 -7.54 -12.07
C SER A 43 -22.43 -6.20 -12.75
N LEU A 44 -21.28 -6.02 -13.43
CA LEU A 44 -20.96 -4.78 -14.15
C LEU A 44 -21.91 -4.49 -15.31
N VAL A 45 -22.68 -5.49 -15.77
CA VAL A 45 -23.69 -5.31 -16.82
C VAL A 45 -24.71 -4.21 -16.48
N LYS A 46 -25.02 -4.01 -15.19
CA LYS A 46 -25.97 -3.00 -14.72
C LYS A 46 -25.51 -1.55 -14.93
N TRP A 47 -24.21 -1.36 -15.17
CA TRP A 47 -23.59 -0.05 -15.40
C TRP A 47 -23.19 0.17 -16.87
N VAL A 48 -23.51 -0.78 -17.76
CA VAL A 48 -23.30 -0.61 -19.20
C VAL A 48 -24.28 0.44 -19.71
N LEU A 49 -23.73 1.50 -20.32
CA LEU A 49 -24.54 2.55 -20.93
C LEU A 49 -24.99 2.14 -22.34
N PRO A 50 -26.20 2.54 -22.77
CA PRO A 50 -26.59 2.40 -24.15
C PRO A 50 -25.64 3.20 -25.07
N PRO A 51 -25.50 2.81 -26.34
CA PRO A 51 -24.80 3.62 -27.33
C PRO A 51 -25.35 5.05 -27.33
N PRO A 52 -24.49 6.09 -27.32
CA PRO A 52 -24.98 7.47 -27.36
C PRO A 52 -25.71 7.72 -28.68
N GLU A 53 -26.87 8.37 -28.63
CA GLU A 53 -27.64 8.75 -29.84
C GLU A 53 -26.82 9.66 -30.77
N SER A 54 -26.00 10.53 -30.18
CA SER A 54 -25.06 11.40 -30.88
C SER A 54 -23.63 11.20 -30.33
N PRO A 55 -22.80 10.33 -30.95
CA PRO A 55 -21.43 10.12 -30.49
C PRO A 55 -20.60 11.38 -30.62
N SER A 56 -19.72 11.65 -29.65
CA SER A 56 -18.79 12.77 -29.78
C SER A 56 -17.83 12.53 -30.96
N PRO A 57 -17.20 13.58 -31.52
CA PRO A 57 -16.17 13.40 -32.54
C PRO A 57 -15.04 12.48 -32.09
N PHE A 58 -14.71 12.50 -30.80
CA PHE A 58 -13.72 11.61 -30.20
C PHE A 58 -14.17 10.14 -30.23
N ASP A 59 -15.41 9.86 -29.80
CA ASP A 59 -15.97 8.50 -29.85
C ASP A 59 -16.06 7.97 -31.27
N THR A 60 -16.44 8.84 -32.21
CA THR A 60 -16.54 8.49 -33.63
C THR A 60 -15.18 8.09 -34.20
N ARG A 61 -14.11 8.78 -33.81
CA ARG A 61 -12.74 8.41 -34.20
C ARG A 61 -12.31 7.10 -33.56
N LEU A 62 -12.61 6.90 -32.28
CA LEU A 62 -12.28 5.67 -31.56
C LEU A 62 -13.00 4.46 -32.20
N ALA A 63 -14.31 4.60 -32.44
CA ALA A 63 -15.18 3.56 -33.01
C ALA A 63 -14.76 3.10 -34.41
N ARG A 64 -14.06 3.94 -35.18
CA ARG A 64 -13.51 3.55 -36.49
C ARG A 64 -12.44 2.47 -36.40
N HIS A 65 -11.72 2.37 -35.28
CA HIS A 65 -10.65 1.39 -35.10
C HIS A 65 -11.16 0.08 -34.49
N ALA A 66 -12.14 0.15 -33.57
CA ALA A 66 -12.80 -1.00 -32.96
C ALA A 66 -14.11 -0.53 -32.31
N PRO A 67 -15.14 -1.38 -32.15
CA PRO A 67 -16.33 -1.00 -31.41
C PRO A 67 -16.02 -0.85 -29.91
N PHE A 68 -16.61 0.16 -29.27
CA PHE A 68 -16.46 0.44 -27.84
C PHE A 68 -17.80 0.49 -27.12
N VAL A 69 -17.78 0.10 -25.85
CA VAL A 69 -18.93 0.16 -24.93
C VAL A 69 -18.53 0.97 -23.70
N ARG A 70 -19.44 1.79 -23.18
CA ARG A 70 -19.20 2.60 -21.98
C ARG A 70 -19.75 1.89 -20.75
N ILE A 71 -18.95 1.83 -19.69
CA ILE A 71 -19.40 1.42 -18.36
C ILE A 71 -19.24 2.61 -17.43
N ASN A 72 -20.34 3.09 -16.85
CA ASN A 72 -20.33 4.19 -15.89
C ASN A 72 -20.73 3.68 -14.51
N ILE A 73 -19.74 3.52 -13.63
CA ILE A 73 -19.96 3.04 -12.27
C ILE A 73 -20.46 4.22 -11.43
N LEU A 74 -21.68 4.10 -10.91
CA LEU A 74 -22.34 5.13 -10.11
C LEU A 74 -21.97 5.06 -8.62
N GLU A 75 -21.28 4.00 -8.20
CA GLU A 75 -20.77 3.87 -6.84
C GLU A 75 -19.47 4.67 -6.70
N ALA A 76 -19.29 5.32 -5.55
CA ALA A 76 -18.07 6.05 -5.21
C ALA A 76 -16.92 5.08 -4.92
N ILE A 77 -16.29 4.58 -5.99
CA ILE A 77 -15.18 3.63 -5.91
C ILE A 77 -13.86 4.33 -6.22
N PRO A 78 -12.80 4.09 -5.43
CA PRO A 78 -11.47 4.60 -5.75
C PRO A 78 -10.95 4.08 -7.12
N PRO A 79 -10.54 4.96 -8.05
CA PRO A 79 -10.05 4.55 -9.37
C PRO A 79 -8.84 3.61 -9.34
N LEU A 80 -8.01 3.71 -8.29
CA LEU A 80 -6.87 2.82 -8.09
C LEU A 80 -7.29 1.37 -7.86
N GLY A 81 -8.38 1.13 -7.13
CA GLY A 81 -8.92 -0.20 -6.92
C GLY A 81 -9.39 -0.82 -8.24
N ILE A 82 -10.14 -0.06 -9.04
CA ILE A 82 -10.60 -0.46 -10.39
C ILE A 82 -9.41 -0.84 -11.27
N LYS A 83 -8.36 0.00 -11.30
CA LYS A 83 -7.14 -0.27 -12.05
C LYS A 83 -6.51 -1.61 -11.64
N CYS A 84 -6.33 -1.84 -10.34
CA CYS A 84 -5.72 -3.08 -9.84
C CYS A 84 -6.54 -4.32 -10.18
N ILE A 85 -7.87 -4.26 -10.02
CA ILE A 85 -8.77 -5.38 -10.35
C ILE A 85 -8.73 -5.68 -11.86
N LEU A 86 -8.80 -4.66 -12.71
CA LEU A 86 -8.77 -4.85 -14.16
C LEU A 86 -7.42 -5.39 -14.63
N HIS A 87 -6.30 -4.93 -14.06
CA HIS A 87 -4.99 -5.54 -14.34
C HIS A 87 -4.97 -7.03 -13.98
N LYS A 88 -5.57 -7.42 -12.85
CA LYS A 88 -5.67 -8.82 -12.44
C LYS A 88 -6.58 -9.63 -13.35
N MET A 89 -7.68 -9.08 -13.83
CA MET A 89 -8.55 -9.74 -14.82
C MET A 89 -7.82 -9.96 -16.15
N VAL A 90 -7.09 -8.94 -16.64
CA VAL A 90 -6.26 -9.04 -17.85
C VAL A 90 -5.20 -10.15 -17.69
N GLN A 91 -4.50 -10.18 -16.56
CA GLN A 91 -3.53 -11.25 -16.26
C GLN A 91 -4.20 -12.63 -16.19
N ALA A 92 -5.34 -12.74 -15.52
CA ALA A 92 -6.09 -14.00 -15.38
C ALA A 92 -6.68 -14.50 -16.71
N SER A 93 -6.88 -13.61 -17.69
CA SER A 93 -7.30 -13.96 -19.05
C SER A 93 -6.16 -14.40 -19.97
N GLY A 94 -4.93 -14.49 -19.44
CA GLY A 94 -3.75 -14.98 -20.17
C GLY A 94 -2.92 -13.89 -20.86
N GLN A 95 -3.26 -12.61 -20.70
CA GLN A 95 -2.43 -11.53 -21.22
C GLN A 95 -1.30 -11.19 -20.26
N ILE A 96 -0.07 -11.19 -20.76
CA ILE A 96 1.09 -10.71 -20.01
C ILE A 96 1.05 -9.19 -20.04
N HIS A 97 0.72 -8.57 -18.91
CA HIS A 97 0.80 -7.12 -18.76
C HIS A 97 2.05 -6.78 -17.92
N PRO A 98 3.00 -6.00 -18.45
CA PRO A 98 4.29 -5.69 -17.78
C PRO A 98 4.13 -4.76 -16.58
N SER A 99 2.93 -4.60 -16.03
CA SER A 99 2.76 -3.77 -14.85
C SER A 99 3.44 -4.42 -13.65
N ASN A 100 4.34 -3.66 -13.03
CA ASN A 100 4.79 -3.84 -11.66
C ASN A 100 3.59 -3.72 -10.71
N VAL A 101 2.68 -4.70 -10.73
CA VAL A 101 1.64 -4.79 -9.71
C VAL A 101 2.40 -4.91 -8.39
N MET A 102 2.29 -3.89 -7.55
CA MET A 102 2.95 -3.85 -6.25
C MET A 102 2.74 -5.18 -5.55
N THR A 103 3.84 -5.82 -5.17
CA THR A 103 3.82 -7.14 -4.52
C THR A 103 3.12 -7.09 -3.16
N THR A 104 3.13 -5.92 -2.51
CA THR A 104 2.47 -5.68 -1.23
C THR A 104 1.70 -4.35 -1.26
N PRO A 105 0.36 -4.36 -1.31
CA PRO A 105 -0.42 -3.13 -1.27
C PRO A 105 -0.30 -2.47 0.12
N ASN A 106 -0.18 -1.15 0.15
CA ASN A 106 -0.32 -0.37 1.38
C ASN A 106 -1.80 -0.32 1.84
N ILE A 107 -2.09 0.29 2.99
CA ILE A 107 -3.45 0.32 3.55
C ILE A 107 -4.44 1.01 2.60
N PRO A 108 -4.19 2.22 2.05
CA PRO A 108 -5.15 2.89 1.18
C PRO A 108 -5.45 2.09 -0.09
N LEU A 109 -4.41 1.49 -0.70
CA LEU A 109 -4.60 0.63 -1.87
C LEU A 109 -5.37 -0.65 -1.52
N SER A 110 -5.09 -1.25 -0.37
CA SER A 110 -5.78 -2.45 0.10
C SER A 110 -7.27 -2.18 0.34
N VAL A 111 -7.61 -1.03 0.95
CA VAL A 111 -8.99 -0.58 1.12
C VAL A 111 -9.65 -0.34 -0.25
N ALA A 112 -8.97 0.36 -1.17
CA ALA A 112 -9.48 0.62 -2.51
C ALA A 112 -9.78 -0.68 -3.28
N ILE A 113 -8.89 -1.67 -3.22
CA ILE A 113 -9.09 -3.01 -3.82
C ILE A 113 -10.29 -3.69 -3.18
N LEU A 114 -10.40 -3.68 -1.85
CA LEU A 114 -11.49 -4.32 -1.12
C LEU A 114 -12.86 -3.74 -1.49
N VAL A 115 -12.96 -2.41 -1.58
CA VAL A 115 -14.19 -1.69 -1.94
C VAL A 115 -14.58 -2.01 -3.38
N THR A 116 -13.62 -1.94 -4.31
CA THR A 116 -13.85 -2.29 -5.72
C THR A 116 -14.29 -3.74 -5.86
N TRP A 117 -13.66 -4.66 -5.11
CA TRP A 117 -13.98 -6.08 -5.15
C TRP A 117 -15.43 -6.36 -4.73
N ARG A 118 -15.89 -5.69 -3.66
CA ARG A 118 -17.26 -5.78 -3.17
C ARG A 118 -18.25 -5.17 -4.16
N ALA A 119 -17.96 -3.99 -4.69
CA ALA A 119 -18.81 -3.33 -5.68
C ALA A 119 -18.97 -4.17 -6.95
N PHE A 120 -17.90 -4.84 -7.40
CA PHE A 120 -17.96 -5.74 -8.56
C PHE A 120 -18.57 -7.11 -8.23
N GLU A 121 -19.04 -7.31 -6.99
CA GLU A 121 -19.65 -8.57 -6.52
C GLU A 121 -18.76 -9.80 -6.81
N LEU A 122 -17.44 -9.61 -6.70
CA LEU A 122 -16.47 -10.66 -6.98
C LEU A 122 -16.45 -11.71 -5.85
N PRO A 123 -16.02 -12.96 -6.12
CA PRO A 123 -16.04 -14.04 -5.12
C PRO A 123 -15.27 -13.72 -3.84
N GLN A 124 -15.85 -14.01 -2.67
CA GLN A 124 -15.28 -13.66 -1.36
C GLN A 124 -13.94 -14.33 -1.07
N GLN A 125 -13.67 -15.49 -1.67
CA GLN A 125 -12.40 -16.20 -1.47
C GLN A 125 -11.19 -15.35 -1.89
N GLY A 126 -11.36 -14.48 -2.89
CA GLY A 126 -10.27 -13.64 -3.40
C GLY A 126 -9.86 -12.48 -2.47
N ILE A 127 -10.67 -12.14 -1.46
CA ILE A 127 -10.39 -11.03 -0.52
C ILE A 127 -9.97 -11.49 0.87
N GLN A 128 -10.03 -12.78 1.20
CA GLN A 128 -9.64 -13.26 2.53
C GLN A 128 -8.19 -12.92 2.87
N ALA A 129 -7.27 -13.16 1.94
CA ALA A 129 -5.86 -12.79 2.12
C ALA A 129 -5.66 -11.28 2.31
N LEU A 130 -6.46 -10.47 1.61
CA LEU A 130 -6.43 -9.01 1.73
C LEU A 130 -6.97 -8.53 3.08
N PHE A 131 -8.01 -9.17 3.61
CA PHE A 131 -8.52 -8.93 4.96
C PHE A 131 -7.47 -9.26 6.02
N THR A 132 -6.86 -10.44 5.94
CA THR A 132 -5.80 -10.83 6.87
C THR A 132 -4.60 -9.89 6.79
N HIS A 133 -4.23 -9.44 5.58
CA HIS A 133 -3.18 -8.45 5.37
C HIS A 133 -3.51 -7.10 6.03
N LEU A 134 -4.70 -6.54 5.75
CA LEU A 134 -5.16 -5.29 6.37
C LEU A 134 -5.20 -5.41 7.90
N TRP A 135 -5.76 -6.49 8.42
CA TRP A 135 -5.81 -6.77 9.86
C TRP A 135 -4.42 -6.79 10.48
N THR A 136 -3.49 -7.50 9.85
CA THR A 136 -2.11 -7.59 10.31
C THR A 136 -1.46 -6.22 10.34
N LEU A 137 -1.64 -5.40 9.30
CA LEU A 137 -1.14 -4.02 9.27
C LEU A 137 -1.73 -3.16 10.39
N MET A 138 -3.02 -3.31 10.71
CA MET A 138 -3.64 -2.60 11.84
C MET A 138 -3.07 -3.00 13.21
N ILE A 139 -2.49 -4.18 13.34
CA ILE A 139 -1.87 -4.62 14.60
C ILE A 139 -0.41 -4.15 14.69
N ILE A 140 0.37 -4.33 13.61
CA ILE A 140 1.83 -4.21 13.68
C ILE A 140 2.38 -2.87 13.19
N ALA A 141 1.66 -2.18 12.31
CA ALA A 141 2.17 -1.00 11.63
C ALA A 141 1.75 0.29 12.35
N THR A 142 2.59 1.31 12.20
CA THR A 142 2.22 2.69 12.53
C THR A 142 1.24 3.19 11.49
N ILE A 143 0.07 3.64 11.92
CA ILE A 143 -0.98 4.17 11.05
C ILE A 143 -0.72 5.65 10.77
N THR A 144 -0.79 6.04 9.50
CA THR A 144 -0.71 7.44 9.06
C THR A 144 -2.10 8.08 8.92
N LEU A 145 -2.17 9.41 8.79
CA LEU A 145 -3.45 10.09 8.55
C LEU A 145 -4.12 9.62 7.24
N GLU A 146 -3.35 9.36 6.19
CA GLU A 146 -3.87 8.85 4.92
C GLU A 146 -4.55 7.49 5.10
N ASP A 147 -3.95 6.61 5.91
CA ASP A 147 -4.51 5.30 6.23
C ASP A 147 -5.84 5.42 6.99
N VAL A 148 -5.90 6.31 8.00
CA VAL A 148 -7.10 6.58 8.78
C VAL A 148 -8.22 7.10 7.88
N ILE A 149 -7.92 8.07 7.00
CA ILE A 149 -8.90 8.63 6.07
C ILE A 149 -9.41 7.56 5.12
N ALA A 150 -8.52 6.76 4.52
CA ALA A 150 -8.93 5.70 3.59
C ALA A 150 -9.84 4.67 4.27
N ILE A 151 -9.49 4.18 5.46
CA ILE A 151 -10.35 3.25 6.21
C ILE A 151 -11.67 3.92 6.58
N TRP A 152 -11.63 5.16 7.08
CA TRP A 152 -12.82 5.89 7.51
C TRP A 152 -13.77 6.19 6.36
N GLU A 153 -13.30 6.60 5.20
CA GLU A 153 -14.19 6.98 4.09
C GLU A 153 -14.90 5.77 3.48
N TYR A 154 -14.23 4.62 3.43
CA TYR A 154 -14.71 3.51 2.60
C TYR A 154 -15.13 2.26 3.36
N LEU A 155 -14.74 2.08 4.63
CA LEU A 155 -15.13 0.90 5.41
C LEU A 155 -16.27 1.21 6.40
N PRO A 156 -17.20 0.25 6.61
CA PRO A 156 -18.24 0.37 7.63
C PRO A 156 -17.64 0.59 9.03
N ARG A 157 -18.32 1.39 9.85
CA ARG A 157 -17.85 1.75 11.21
C ARG A 157 -17.78 0.56 12.15
N ASP A 158 -18.66 -0.41 11.95
CA ASP A 158 -18.77 -1.69 12.66
C ASP A 158 -17.87 -2.77 12.06
N SER A 159 -17.09 -2.46 11.02
CA SER A 159 -16.12 -3.41 10.49
C SER A 159 -14.96 -3.56 11.46
N SER A 160 -14.57 -4.80 11.71
CA SER A 160 -13.48 -5.12 12.63
C SER A 160 -12.19 -4.33 12.30
N ILE A 161 -11.88 -4.13 11.00
CA ILE A 161 -10.69 -3.34 10.57
C ILE A 161 -10.77 -1.92 11.10
N THR A 162 -11.96 -1.29 11.05
CA THR A 162 -12.15 0.09 11.51
C THR A 162 -12.04 0.17 13.02
N GLU A 163 -12.54 -0.84 13.75
CA GLU A 163 -12.36 -0.93 15.21
C GLU A 163 -10.88 -1.08 15.59
N GLU A 164 -10.15 -1.97 14.90
CA GLU A 164 -8.73 -2.22 15.19
C GLU A 164 -7.86 -1.02 14.80
N MET A 165 -8.18 -0.32 13.71
CA MET A 165 -7.60 0.98 13.37
C MET A 165 -7.80 1.97 14.52
N ALA A 166 -9.01 2.06 15.08
CA ALA A 166 -9.31 2.98 16.18
C ALA A 166 -8.47 2.65 17.42
N ARG A 167 -8.41 1.37 17.81
CA ARG A 167 -7.59 0.90 18.93
C ARG A 167 -6.11 1.17 18.70
N ASN A 168 -5.60 0.94 17.49
CA ASN A 168 -4.22 1.25 17.13
C ASN A 168 -3.93 2.75 17.30
N VAL A 169 -4.78 3.63 16.75
CA VAL A 169 -4.66 5.08 16.91
C VAL A 169 -4.68 5.50 18.38
N VAL A 170 -5.63 5.00 19.18
CA VAL A 170 -5.72 5.33 20.62
C VAL A 170 -4.50 4.84 21.39
N ARG A 171 -3.99 3.64 21.10
CA ARG A 171 -2.74 3.13 21.70
C ARG A 171 -1.55 4.03 21.38
N PHE A 172 -1.45 4.54 20.15
CA PHE A 172 -0.41 5.49 19.77
C PHE A 172 -0.57 6.83 20.49
N LEU A 173 -1.80 7.34 20.65
CA LEU A 173 -2.07 8.57 21.40
C LEU A 173 -1.64 8.46 22.87
N ASP A 174 -1.87 7.31 23.50
CA ASP A 174 -1.51 7.06 24.91
C ASP A 174 0.00 6.90 25.12
N SER A 175 0.74 6.50 24.09
CA SER A 175 2.21 6.30 24.17
C SER A 175 3.03 7.59 24.34
N TYR A 176 2.40 8.75 24.44
CA TYR A 176 3.01 10.09 24.52
C TYR A 176 3.98 10.41 23.37
N ASP A 177 3.89 9.69 22.25
CA ASP A 177 4.65 10.03 21.04
C ASP A 177 4.06 11.30 20.41
N LEU A 178 4.82 12.39 20.46
CA LEU A 178 4.45 13.69 19.90
C LEU A 178 4.78 13.80 18.41
N SER A 179 4.80 12.67 17.69
CA SER A 179 5.10 12.67 16.27
C SER A 179 4.14 13.58 15.49
N PRO A 180 4.62 14.28 14.43
CA PRO A 180 3.77 15.12 13.59
C PRO A 180 2.55 14.36 13.04
N THR A 181 2.72 13.08 12.70
CA THR A 181 1.65 12.20 12.23
C THR A 181 0.51 12.10 13.23
N ILE A 182 0.83 11.89 14.52
CA ILE A 182 -0.17 11.78 15.58
C ILE A 182 -0.93 13.10 15.75
N ARG A 183 -0.24 14.25 15.70
CA ARG A 183 -0.90 15.56 15.76
C ARG A 183 -1.88 15.79 14.61
N CYS A 184 -1.51 15.37 13.39
CA CYS A 184 -2.40 15.45 12.23
C CYS A 184 -3.64 14.56 12.42
N ILE A 185 -3.48 13.34 12.95
CA ILE A 185 -4.59 12.44 13.26
C ILE A 185 -5.49 13.05 14.35
N GLN A 186 -4.92 13.60 15.42
CA GLN A 186 -5.68 14.29 16.47
C GLN A 186 -6.50 15.46 15.92
N GLY A 187 -5.86 16.32 15.11
CA GLY A 187 -6.53 17.43 14.44
C GLY A 187 -7.75 16.95 13.63
N TRP A 188 -7.54 15.94 12.79
CA TRP A 188 -8.60 15.35 11.98
C TRP A 188 -9.73 14.70 12.80
N ILE A 189 -9.42 14.09 13.94
CA ILE A 189 -10.43 13.54 14.87
C ILE A 189 -11.26 14.68 15.47
N VAL A 190 -10.64 15.77 15.94
CA VAL A 190 -11.36 16.85 16.63
C VAL A 190 -12.16 17.76 15.71
N GLU A 191 -11.88 17.75 14.40
CA GLU A 191 -12.62 18.50 13.40
C GLU A 191 -14.10 18.10 13.28
N ARG A 192 -14.46 16.85 13.62
CA ARG A 192 -15.84 16.37 13.52
C ARG A 192 -16.29 15.58 14.75
N GLU A 193 -17.53 15.83 15.17
CA GLU A 193 -18.07 15.24 16.41
C GLU A 193 -18.31 13.73 16.29
N ASP A 194 -18.65 13.23 15.11
CA ASP A 194 -18.83 11.79 14.87
C ASP A 194 -17.52 11.01 15.03
N ARG A 195 -16.40 11.59 14.57
CA ARG A 195 -15.06 11.03 14.77
C ARG A 195 -14.72 11.02 16.26
N LYS A 196 -14.85 12.15 16.96
CA LYS A 196 -14.59 12.22 18.41
C LYS A 196 -15.39 11.18 19.18
N ALA A 197 -16.69 11.07 18.92
CA ALA A 197 -17.56 10.11 19.58
C ALA A 197 -17.09 8.66 19.34
N PHE A 198 -16.73 8.33 18.10
CA PHE A 198 -16.22 7.01 17.74
C PHE A 198 -14.89 6.68 18.44
N PHE A 199 -13.87 7.53 18.32
CA PHE A 199 -12.56 7.27 18.95
C PHE A 199 -12.64 7.33 20.49
N GLY A 200 -13.52 8.16 21.06
CA GLY A 200 -13.75 8.24 22.51
C GLY A 200 -14.37 6.98 23.13
N LEU A 201 -14.99 6.09 22.35
CA LEU A 201 -15.40 4.76 22.82
C LEU A 201 -14.17 3.91 23.16
N TYR A 202 -13.21 3.84 22.24
CA TYR A 202 -11.99 3.06 22.38
C TYR A 202 -11.02 3.66 23.40
N GLU A 203 -10.97 4.98 23.53
CA GLU A 203 -10.22 5.64 24.60
C GLU A 203 -10.73 5.23 25.99
N ARG A 204 -12.06 5.15 26.17
CA ARG A 204 -12.66 4.65 27.41
C ARG A 204 -12.37 3.16 27.63
N GLU A 205 -12.48 2.34 26.60
CA GLU A 205 -12.15 0.90 26.65
C GLU A 205 -10.70 0.67 27.10
N LEU A 206 -9.74 1.43 26.55
CA LEU A 206 -8.32 1.33 26.90
C LEU A 206 -8.08 1.73 28.37
N LYS A 207 -8.70 2.84 28.83
CA LYS A 207 -8.61 3.29 30.23
C LYS A 207 -9.21 2.29 31.22
N MET A 208 -10.26 1.56 30.83
CA MET A 208 -10.84 0.50 31.67
C MET A 208 -9.97 -0.76 31.70
N SER A 209 -9.28 -1.07 30.59
CA SER A 209 -8.43 -2.27 30.45
C SER A 209 -7.10 -2.15 31.21
N HIS A 210 -6.61 -0.93 31.36
CA HIS A 210 -5.49 -0.59 32.24
C HIS A 210 -6.02 0.25 33.40
N PRO A 211 -6.63 -0.37 34.43
CA PRO A 211 -6.86 0.37 35.67
C PRO A 211 -5.47 0.83 36.11
N VAL A 212 -5.22 2.14 35.95
CA VAL A 212 -3.99 2.79 36.38
C VAL A 212 -3.78 2.27 37.78
N SER A 213 -2.77 1.40 37.91
CA SER A 213 -2.32 1.00 39.21
C SER A 213 -1.69 2.25 39.77
N ASP A 214 -2.53 3.09 40.39
CA ASP A 214 -2.17 4.11 41.37
C ASP A 214 -1.56 3.40 42.60
N LEU A 215 -0.63 2.48 42.36
CA LEU A 215 0.53 2.29 43.20
C LEU A 215 1.41 3.51 43.01
N SER A 216 0.86 4.65 43.44
CA SER A 216 1.61 5.75 44.01
C SER A 216 2.32 5.16 45.22
N ILE A 217 3.42 4.45 44.96
CA ILE A 217 4.46 4.20 45.94
C ILE A 217 5.07 5.57 46.20
N ALA A 218 4.36 6.37 47.00
CA ALA A 218 4.89 7.50 47.73
C ALA A 218 5.83 6.96 48.82
N GLY A 219 6.84 6.22 48.39
CA GLY A 219 8.03 5.92 49.18
C GLY A 219 9.09 6.93 48.77
N PRO A 220 9.79 7.57 49.71
CA PRO A 220 10.90 8.45 49.37
C PRO A 220 11.87 7.69 48.48
N LEU A 221 12.16 8.27 47.31
CA LEU A 221 13.14 7.78 46.36
C LEU A 221 14.51 7.74 47.04
N ASP A 222 14.84 6.58 47.61
CA ASP A 222 16.19 6.19 47.93
C ASP A 222 16.91 5.94 46.59
N THR A 223 17.53 6.99 46.05
CA THR A 223 18.24 7.02 44.76
C THR A 223 19.45 6.07 44.69
N ASN A 224 19.67 5.24 45.71
CA ASN A 224 20.74 4.26 45.78
C ASN A 224 20.34 2.84 45.34
N ARG A 225 19.07 2.60 45.00
CA ARG A 225 18.60 1.25 44.65
C ARG A 225 18.79 0.89 43.17
N LEU A 226 19.81 0.07 42.95
CA LEU A 226 19.96 -0.95 41.91
C LEU A 226 20.34 -0.44 40.51
N LYS A 227 21.63 -0.10 40.35
CA LYS A 227 22.31 -0.35 39.07
C LYS A 227 22.15 -1.84 38.78
N ALA A 228 21.32 -2.21 37.82
CA ALA A 228 21.17 -3.58 37.38
C ALA A 228 22.52 -4.07 36.82
N GLU A 229 23.26 -4.80 37.65
CA GLU A 229 24.52 -5.46 37.28
C GLU A 229 24.16 -6.72 36.49
N ILE A 230 24.59 -6.76 35.23
CA ILE A 230 24.44 -7.94 34.37
C ILE A 230 25.76 -8.70 34.40
N LEU A 231 25.70 -10.00 34.65
CA LEU A 231 26.86 -10.89 34.61
C LEU A 231 27.15 -11.31 33.16
N GLU A 232 28.25 -10.83 32.59
CA GLU A 232 28.74 -11.19 31.27
C GLU A 232 29.95 -12.15 31.34
N ARG A 233 30.29 -12.79 30.21
CA ARG A 233 31.42 -13.74 30.04
C ARG A 233 31.48 -14.87 31.08
N LYS A 234 30.67 -15.91 30.88
CA LYS A 234 30.62 -17.09 31.77
C LYS A 234 30.43 -16.72 33.26
N GLN A 235 29.65 -15.66 33.53
CA GLN A 235 29.36 -15.16 34.89
C GLN A 235 30.57 -14.63 35.68
N THR A 236 31.67 -14.27 35.03
CA THR A 236 32.88 -13.79 35.75
C THR A 236 33.00 -12.27 35.84
N VAL A 237 32.22 -11.51 35.07
CA VAL A 237 32.34 -10.06 35.02
C VAL A 237 30.98 -9.40 35.22
N ARG A 238 30.85 -8.61 36.29
CA ARG A 238 29.67 -7.75 36.50
C ARG A 238 29.85 -6.46 35.73
N VAL A 239 28.89 -6.16 34.87
CA VAL A 239 28.91 -4.95 34.03
C VAL A 239 27.58 -4.23 34.22
N THR A 240 27.64 -2.93 34.42
CA THR A 240 26.42 -2.12 34.47
C THR A 240 25.80 -2.01 33.07
N THR A 241 24.48 -1.87 32.98
CA THR A 241 23.77 -1.65 31.70
C THR A 241 24.34 -0.47 30.90
N SER A 242 24.79 0.58 31.57
CA SER A 242 25.48 1.73 30.96
C SER A 242 26.83 1.37 30.34
N GLU A 243 27.64 0.55 31.02
CA GLU A 243 28.94 0.12 30.50
C GLU A 243 28.78 -0.82 29.31
N ARG A 244 27.78 -1.71 29.34
CA ARG A 244 27.44 -2.57 28.21
C ARG A 244 27.08 -1.75 26.97
N LYS A 245 26.16 -0.78 27.09
CA LYS A 245 25.79 0.12 25.98
C LYS A 245 27.00 0.89 25.42
N ASN A 246 27.90 1.34 26.29
CA ASN A 246 29.12 2.03 25.88
C ASN A 246 30.10 1.11 25.13
N ARG A 247 30.24 -0.16 25.55
CA ARG A 247 31.03 -1.16 24.82
C ARG A 247 30.43 -1.48 23.46
N GLU A 248 29.13 -1.77 23.39
CA GLU A 248 28.42 -2.02 22.13
C GLU A 248 28.58 -0.84 21.14
N LYS A 249 28.49 0.40 21.64
CA LYS A 249 28.74 1.60 20.81
C LYS A 249 30.18 1.66 20.29
N LYS A 250 31.18 1.34 21.12
CA LYS A 250 32.59 1.29 20.71
C LYS A 250 32.83 0.18 19.68
N ASP A 251 32.30 -1.01 19.89
CA ASP A 251 32.45 -2.15 18.98
C ASP A 251 31.79 -1.87 17.63
N ARG A 252 30.60 -1.27 17.63
CA ARG A 252 29.92 -0.83 16.40
C ARG A 252 30.74 0.18 15.60
N LEU A 253 31.37 1.14 16.28
CA LEU A 253 32.26 2.13 15.64
C LEU A 253 33.56 1.51 15.13
N ALA A 254 34.12 0.54 15.85
CA ALA A 254 35.31 -0.19 15.40
C ALA A 254 35.00 -1.05 14.17
N LEU A 255 33.87 -1.74 14.16
CA LEU A 255 33.40 -2.55 13.04
C LEU A 255 33.12 -1.70 11.80
N SER A 256 32.44 -0.55 11.95
CA SER A 256 32.15 0.33 10.83
C SER A 256 33.43 0.89 10.20
N ARG A 257 34.44 1.24 11.01
CA ARG A 257 35.77 1.64 10.52
C ARG A 257 36.46 0.51 9.76
N ARG A 258 36.35 -0.74 10.22
CA ARG A 258 36.94 -1.91 9.55
C ARG A 258 36.27 -2.19 8.20
N ILE A 259 34.94 -2.14 8.13
CA ILE A 259 34.19 -2.30 6.88
C ILE A 259 34.55 -1.20 5.88
N ARG A 260 34.73 0.04 6.34
CA ARG A 260 35.13 1.16 5.47
C ARG A 260 36.49 0.94 4.82
N ARG A 261 37.47 0.37 5.55
CA ARG A 261 38.79 0.03 5.00
C ARG A 261 38.73 -1.09 3.96
N LEU A 262 37.90 -2.11 4.22
CA LEU A 262 37.72 -3.20 3.25
C LEU A 262 37.08 -2.72 1.94
N LYS A 263 36.18 -1.72 2.01
CA LYS A 263 35.58 -1.12 0.81
C LYS A 263 36.52 -0.18 0.05
N SER A 264 37.50 0.44 0.70
CA SER A 264 38.45 1.34 0.02
C SER A 264 39.53 0.59 -0.76
N ASP A 265 39.86 -0.64 -0.37
CA ASP A 265 40.90 -1.43 -1.05
C ASP A 265 40.41 -2.07 -2.36
N ASP A 266 39.11 -2.24 -2.55
CA ASP A 266 38.54 -2.74 -3.83
C ASP A 266 38.66 -1.71 -4.97
N SER A 267 38.83 -0.42 -4.66
CA SER A 267 38.97 0.64 -5.67
C SER A 267 40.37 0.72 -6.30
N LEU A 268 41.38 0.05 -5.75
CA LEU A 268 42.76 0.09 -6.26
C LEU A 268 43.16 -1.14 -7.09
N ARG A 269 42.26 -2.12 -7.25
CA ARG A 269 42.51 -3.33 -8.07
C ARG A 269 41.76 -3.37 -9.40
N SER A 270 41.02 -2.33 -9.77
CA SER A 270 40.49 -2.17 -11.12
C SER A 270 41.51 -1.49 -12.02
N VAL A 271 42.63 -2.17 -12.30
CA VAL A 271 43.42 -1.89 -13.50
C VAL A 271 42.56 -2.36 -14.67
N VAL A 272 41.77 -1.43 -15.21
CA VAL A 272 41.08 -1.60 -16.48
C VAL A 272 42.18 -1.71 -17.53
N THR A 273 42.41 -2.92 -18.02
CA THR A 273 43.07 -3.18 -19.28
C THR A 273 42.24 -2.50 -20.38
N ALA A 274 42.64 -1.30 -20.76
CA ALA A 274 42.21 -0.66 -22.00
C ALA A 274 42.83 -1.46 -23.15
N ILE A 275 42.09 -2.42 -23.68
CA ILE A 275 42.37 -3.00 -24.99
C ILE A 275 41.88 -1.98 -26.01
N HIS A 276 42.81 -1.22 -26.55
CA HIS A 276 42.60 -0.34 -27.68
C HIS A 276 42.51 -1.22 -28.93
N ASP A 277 41.33 -1.25 -29.56
CA ASP A 277 41.11 -1.93 -30.84
C ASP A 277 41.22 -0.88 -31.96
N PRO A 278 42.25 -0.92 -32.83
CA PRO A 278 42.42 0.02 -33.92
C PRO A 278 41.99 -0.65 -35.22
N SER A 279 40.69 -0.72 -35.48
CA SER A 279 40.20 -0.98 -36.82
C SER A 279 38.82 -0.39 -37.00
N GLU A 280 38.66 0.30 -38.13
CA GLU A 280 37.45 0.92 -38.71
C GLU A 280 37.46 2.44 -38.68
N ASP A 281 38.50 2.98 -39.33
CA ASP A 281 38.44 4.27 -40.00
C ASP A 281 38.72 4.01 -41.48
N THR A 282 37.67 3.80 -42.25
CA THR A 282 37.65 3.87 -43.73
C THR A 282 36.23 3.61 -44.21
N THR A 283 35.48 4.66 -44.56
CA THR A 283 35.07 4.83 -45.96
C THR A 283 34.41 6.19 -46.18
N ASP A 284 35.03 6.90 -47.11
CA ASP A 284 34.67 8.19 -47.68
C ASP A 284 33.41 8.13 -48.55
N THR A 285 32.70 9.27 -48.56
CA THR A 285 32.05 9.95 -49.73
C THR A 285 30.81 9.33 -50.42
N PRO A 286 30.04 10.09 -51.23
CA PRO A 286 29.99 11.56 -51.38
C PRO A 286 28.56 12.16 -51.34
N SER A 287 28.56 13.49 -51.31
CA SER A 287 27.54 14.45 -51.74
C SER A 287 26.93 14.19 -53.12
N GLU A 288 25.61 14.38 -53.26
CA GLU A 288 24.97 14.88 -54.49
C GLU A 288 23.61 15.54 -54.15
N GLU A 289 23.47 16.77 -54.66
CA GLU A 289 22.28 17.61 -54.96
C GLU A 289 21.10 17.75 -53.97
#